data_AF-A0AA36J4L5-F1
#
_entry.id   AF-A0AA36J4L5-F1
#
_cell.length_a   1.000
_cell.length_b   1.000
_cell.length_c   1.000
_cell.angle_alpha   90.00
_cell.angle_beta   90.00
_cell.angle_gamma   90.00
#
_symmetry.space_group_name_H-M   'P 1'
#
loop_
_entity.id
_entity.type
_entity.pdbx_description
1 polymer ?
#
loop_
_entity_poly.entity_id
_entity_poly.type
_entity_poly.pdbx_seq_one_letter_code
_entity_poly.pdbx_strand_id
1 'polypeptide(L)'
;MLRQLRPVSYNFKQGSESKYMRFGFIADELESVVPQLIRTNPLKQGLTDVKHVSMIDLVALLTAAGQSQQQVIETQERLMDQVEAEFEAFKSELKILHQLKEKKRQANRALACGASRKKRRRLWWR
;
A
#
# COMPACT_ATOMS: atom_id res chain seq x y z
N MET A 1 16.60 -0.75 1.06
CA MET A 1 17.67 -1.74 0.77
C MET A 1 17.22 -2.82 -0.22
N LEU A 2 16.19 -3.63 0.03
CA LEU A 2 15.82 -4.75 -0.88
C LEU A 2 15.47 -4.35 -2.31
N ARG A 3 14.91 -3.14 -2.54
CA ARG A 3 14.60 -2.61 -3.88
C ARG A 3 15.83 -2.45 -4.79
N GLN A 4 17.03 -2.46 -4.22
CA GLN A 4 18.28 -2.33 -4.97
C GLN A 4 18.81 -3.70 -5.44
N LEU A 5 18.27 -4.80 -4.92
CA LEU A 5 18.62 -6.15 -5.35
C LEU A 5 17.99 -6.42 -6.71
N ARG A 6 18.82 -6.69 -7.72
CA ARG A 6 18.38 -6.96 -9.10
C ARG A 6 18.58 -8.44 -9.41
N PRO A 7 17.51 -9.26 -9.40
CA PRO A 7 17.62 -10.62 -9.90
C PRO A 7 17.86 -10.60 -11.40
N VAL A 8 18.74 -11.48 -11.87
CA VAL A 8 19.10 -11.61 -13.29
C VAL A 8 18.96 -13.06 -13.74
N SER A 9 18.76 -13.25 -15.04
CA SER A 9 18.91 -14.54 -15.70
C SER A 9 20.29 -14.64 -16.35
N TYR A 10 20.98 -15.77 -16.19
CA TYR A 10 22.30 -15.99 -16.78
C TYR A 10 22.52 -17.46 -17.17
N ASN A 11 23.49 -17.68 -18.04
CA ASN A 11 24.03 -18.99 -18.40
C ASN A 11 25.50 -19.05 -18.02
N PHE A 12 26.01 -20.22 -17.64
CA PHE A 12 27.45 -20.39 -17.45
C PHE A 12 28.17 -20.38 -18.81
N LYS A 13 29.36 -19.78 -18.85
CA LYS A 13 30.19 -19.76 -20.06
C LYS A 13 30.70 -21.14 -20.47
N GLN A 14 30.93 -22.03 -19.49
CA GLN A 14 31.47 -23.38 -19.69
C GLN A 14 30.86 -24.35 -18.66
N GLY A 15 30.93 -25.65 -18.94
CA GLY A 15 30.43 -26.73 -18.07
C GLY A 15 29.10 -27.33 -18.55
N SER A 16 28.69 -28.44 -17.94
CA SER A 16 27.42 -29.13 -18.23
C SER A 16 26.19 -28.24 -18.02
N GLU A 17 26.32 -27.25 -17.13
CA GLU A 17 25.29 -26.28 -16.76
C GLU A 17 25.17 -25.09 -17.73
N SER A 18 26.07 -24.97 -18.71
CA SER A 18 26.05 -23.87 -19.69
C SER A 18 24.82 -23.83 -20.59
N LYS A 19 24.12 -24.97 -20.72
CA LYS A 19 22.92 -25.13 -21.55
C LYS A 19 21.64 -24.67 -20.87
N TYR A 20 21.65 -24.46 -19.55
CA TYR A 20 20.46 -24.14 -18.78
C TYR A 20 20.49 -22.69 -18.28
N MET A 21 19.36 -22.01 -18.49
CA MET A 21 19.15 -20.67 -17.95
C MET A 21 18.87 -20.74 -16.45
N ARG A 22 19.63 -19.96 -15.69
CA ARG A 22 19.51 -19.86 -14.24
C ARG A 22 19.08 -18.46 -13.84
N PHE A 23 18.34 -18.38 -12.74
CA PHE A 23 17.98 -17.12 -12.10
C PHE A 23 18.80 -16.97 -10.82
N GLY A 24 19.28 -15.77 -10.55
CA GLY A 24 20.03 -15.50 -9.34
C GLY A 24 20.53 -14.06 -9.27
N PHE A 25 21.62 -13.87 -8.54
CA PHE A 25 22.26 -12.58 -8.33
C PHE A 25 23.73 -12.67 -8.70
N ILE A 26 24.28 -11.55 -9.18
CA ILE A 26 25.71 -11.41 -9.46
C ILE A 26 26.39 -10.99 -8.16
N ALA A 27 27.41 -11.76 -7.74
CA ALA A 27 28.09 -11.54 -6.46
C ALA A 27 28.72 -10.14 -6.37
N ASP A 28 29.36 -9.66 -7.43
CA ASP A 28 30.01 -8.34 -7.44
C ASP A 28 29.02 -7.18 -7.32
N GLU A 29 27.85 -7.30 -7.97
CA GLU A 29 26.79 -6.30 -7.84
C GLU A 29 26.20 -6.32 -6.42
N LEU A 30 25.97 -7.53 -5.90
CA LEU A 30 25.40 -7.71 -4.56
C LEU A 30 26.38 -7.27 -3.47
N GLU A 31 27.69 -7.39 -3.67
CA GLU A 31 28.72 -6.93 -2.73
C GLU A 31 28.60 -5.43 -2.44
N SER A 32 28.28 -4.63 -3.47
CA SER A 32 28.10 -3.19 -3.32
C SER A 32 26.89 -2.80 -2.45
N VAL A 33 25.90 -3.68 -2.33
CA VAL A 33 24.64 -3.43 -1.62
C VAL A 33 24.58 -4.14 -0.27
N VAL A 34 25.00 -5.41 -0.23
CA VAL A 34 24.95 -6.29 0.95
C VAL A 34 26.22 -7.17 0.99
N PRO A 35 27.38 -6.60 1.37
CA PRO A 35 28.66 -7.32 1.35
C PRO A 35 28.68 -8.55 2.27
N GLN A 36 27.85 -8.57 3.32
CA GLN A 36 27.76 -9.67 4.28
C GLN A 36 27.26 -10.99 3.67
N LEU A 37 26.57 -10.93 2.51
CA LEU A 37 26.08 -12.10 1.80
C LEU A 37 27.14 -12.73 0.89
N ILE A 38 28.27 -12.07 0.67
CA ILE A 38 29.31 -12.52 -0.24
C ILE A 38 30.36 -13.31 0.52
N ARG A 39 30.69 -14.49 -0.03
CA ARG A 39 31.73 -15.36 0.48
C ARG A 39 32.78 -15.52 -0.62
N THR A 40 34.03 -15.53 -0.20
CA THR A 40 35.18 -15.64 -1.09
C THR A 40 35.85 -16.97 -0.82
N ASN A 41 35.92 -17.84 -1.83
CA ASN A 41 36.66 -19.08 -1.73
C ASN A 41 38.05 -18.87 -2.33
N PRO A 42 39.13 -19.02 -1.55
CA PRO A 42 40.47 -18.93 -2.09
C PRO A 42 40.72 -20.10 -3.04
N LEU A 43 41.12 -19.81 -4.28
CA LEU A 43 41.63 -20.86 -5.15
C LEU A 43 43.10 -21.13 -4.81
N LYS A 44 43.47 -22.41 -4.78
CA LYS A 44 44.88 -22.80 -4.59
C LYS A 44 45.71 -22.28 -5.77
N GLN A 45 46.88 -21.71 -5.44
CA GLN A 45 47.99 -21.37 -6.35
C GLN A 45 47.63 -20.46 -7.54
N GLY A 46 47.69 -19.14 -7.32
CA GLY A 46 47.84 -18.14 -8.39
C GLY A 46 46.59 -17.81 -9.23
N LEU A 47 45.43 -18.38 -8.89
CA LEU A 47 44.14 -18.06 -9.52
C LEU A 47 43.39 -17.01 -8.69
N THR A 48 42.58 -16.19 -9.37
CA THR A 48 41.72 -15.18 -8.73
C THR A 48 40.66 -15.84 -7.88
N ASP A 49 40.46 -15.35 -6.66
CA ASP A 49 39.43 -15.84 -5.74
C ASP A 49 38.03 -15.77 -6.37
N VAL A 50 37.22 -16.80 -6.12
CA VAL A 50 35.84 -16.84 -6.63
C VAL A 50 34.89 -16.37 -5.55
N LYS A 51 34.18 -15.29 -5.85
CA LYS A 51 33.08 -14.78 -5.02
C LYS A 51 31.79 -15.53 -5.33
N HIS A 52 31.04 -15.83 -4.28
CA HIS A 52 29.72 -16.44 -4.40
C HIS A 52 28.77 -15.88 -3.35
N VAL A 53 27.48 -15.97 -3.65
CA VAL A 53 26.42 -15.50 -2.74
C VAL A 53 26.04 -16.64 -1.79
N SER A 54 25.99 -16.34 -0.49
CA SER A 54 25.46 -17.24 0.53
C SER A 54 23.94 -17.37 0.38
N MET A 55 23.49 -18.48 -0.21
CA MET A 55 22.05 -18.72 -0.46
C MET A 55 21.25 -18.82 0.84
N ILE A 56 21.82 -19.41 1.89
CA ILE A 56 21.15 -19.56 3.20
C ILE A 56 20.91 -18.17 3.83
N ASP A 57 21.96 -17.34 3.86
CA ASP A 57 21.86 -16.00 4.44
C ASP A 57 20.92 -15.10 3.61
N LEU A 58 20.93 -15.26 2.28
CA LEU A 58 20.02 -14.55 1.38
C LEU A 58 18.56 -14.94 1.66
N VAL A 59 18.25 -16.24 1.82
CA VAL A 59 16.90 -16.70 2.13
C VAL A 59 16.45 -16.19 3.50
N ALA A 60 17.32 -16.20 4.51
CA ALA A 60 17.02 -15.66 5.83
C ALA A 60 16.69 -14.15 5.75
N LEU A 61 17.50 -13.39 5.01
CA LEU A 61 17.27 -11.95 4.79
C LEU A 61 15.93 -11.69 4.07
N LEU A 62 15.65 -12.44 3.00
CA LEU A 62 14.40 -12.30 2.24
C LEU A 62 13.18 -12.69 3.08
N THR A 63 13.30 -13.69 3.95
CA THR A 63 12.22 -14.11 4.86
C THR A 63 11.92 -13.03 5.89
N ALA A 64 12.94 -12.50 6.56
CA ALA A 64 12.77 -11.41 7.53
C ALA A 64 12.20 -10.14 6.85
N ALA A 65 12.68 -9.83 5.65
CA ALA A 65 12.16 -8.75 4.83
C ALA A 65 10.68 -8.93 4.48
N GLY A 66 10.28 -10.13 4.07
CA GLY A 66 8.90 -10.47 3.76
C GLY A 66 7.99 -10.32 4.98
N GLN A 67 8.42 -10.80 6.15
CA GLN A 67 7.69 -10.64 7.41
C GLN A 67 7.50 -9.16 7.77
N SER A 68 8.55 -8.34 7.64
CA SER A 68 8.45 -6.90 7.89
C SER A 68 7.50 -6.21 6.91
N GLN A 69 7.53 -6.56 5.63
CA GLN A 69 6.60 -6.01 4.64
C GLN A 69 5.16 -6.42 4.92
N GLN A 70 4.93 -7.68 5.32
CA GLN A 70 3.60 -8.17 5.66
C GLN A 70 2.98 -7.37 6.82
N GLN A 71 3.77 -7.06 7.85
CA GLN A 71 3.30 -6.21 8.96
C GLN A 71 2.91 -4.80 8.51
N VAL A 72 3.65 -4.21 7.57
CA VAL A 72 3.33 -2.90 7.00
C VAL A 72 2.02 -2.96 6.23
N ILE A 73 1.82 -3.99 5.40
CA ILE A 73 0.59 -4.20 4.63
C ILE A 73 -0.61 -4.33 5.58
N GLU A 74 -0.53 -5.19 6.58
CA GLU A 74 -1.62 -5.38 7.56
C GLU A 74 -1.95 -4.10 8.34
N THR A 75 -0.95 -3.25 8.59
CA THR A 75 -1.16 -1.95 9.23
C THR A 75 -1.86 -0.98 8.28
N GLN A 76 -1.46 -0.96 7.01
CA GLN A 76 -2.09 -0.13 5.98
C GLN A 76 -3.53 -0.54 5.72
N GLU A 77 -3.82 -1.85 5.64
CA GLU A 77 -5.17 -2.37 5.49
C GLU A 77 -6.07 -1.94 6.66
N ARG A 78 -5.59 -2.07 7.90
CA ARG A 78 -6.34 -1.58 9.08
C ARG A 78 -6.62 -0.08 9.06
N LEU A 79 -5.68 0.72 8.58
CA LEU A 79 -5.87 2.16 8.44
C LEU A 79 -6.90 2.48 7.35
N MET A 80 -6.88 1.74 6.23
CA MET A 80 -7.88 1.89 5.18
C MET A 80 -9.28 1.58 5.70
N ASP A 81 -9.45 0.46 6.42
CA ASP A 81 -10.74 0.08 7.02
C ASP A 81 -11.28 1.16 7.96
N GLN A 82 -10.40 1.76 8.79
CA GLN A 82 -10.77 2.85 9.70
C GLN A 82 -11.22 4.09 8.93
N VAL A 83 -10.44 4.50 7.92
CA VAL A 83 -10.76 5.67 7.08
C VAL A 83 -12.07 5.46 6.33
N GLU A 84 -12.32 4.26 5.80
CA GLU A 84 -13.58 3.93 5.12
C GLU A 84 -14.77 4.01 6.09
N ALA A 85 -14.63 3.50 7.31
CA ALA A 85 -15.67 3.57 8.33
C ALA A 85 -15.99 5.02 8.74
N GLU A 86 -14.96 5.83 8.98
CA GLU A 86 -15.11 7.25 9.29
C GLU A 86 -15.77 8.02 8.14
N PHE A 87 -15.37 7.71 6.90
CA PHE A 87 -15.95 8.34 5.71
C PHE A 87 -17.43 8.02 5.54
N GLU A 88 -17.84 6.77 5.74
CA GLU A 88 -19.25 6.39 5.67
C GLU A 88 -20.06 7.00 6.83
N ALA A 89 -19.49 7.09 8.04
CA ALA A 89 -20.12 7.79 9.16
C ALA A 89 -20.37 9.27 8.83
N PHE A 90 -19.34 9.97 8.34
CA PHE A 90 -19.43 11.38 7.93
C PHE A 90 -20.47 11.60 6.82
N LYS A 91 -20.49 10.73 5.82
CA LYS A 91 -21.47 10.77 4.73
C LYS A 91 -22.89 10.55 5.23
N SER A 92 -23.09 9.71 6.24
CA SER A 92 -24.41 9.52 6.86
C SER A 92 -24.88 10.77 7.60
N GLU A 93 -23.98 11.44 8.34
CA GLU A 93 -24.27 12.68 9.06
C GLU A 93 -24.67 13.81 8.09
N LEU A 94 -23.92 13.96 6.99
CA LEU A 94 -24.25 14.92 5.93
C LEU A 94 -25.64 14.69 5.33
N LYS A 95 -26.03 13.43 5.10
CA LYS A 95 -27.37 13.09 4.61
C LYS A 95 -28.46 13.53 5.59
N ILE A 96 -28.26 13.28 6.88
CA ILE A 96 -29.22 13.67 7.93
C ILE A 96 -29.35 15.20 7.98
N LEU A 97 -28.24 15.92 7.99
CA LEU A 97 -28.24 17.39 7.98
C LEU A 97 -28.98 17.96 6.75
N HIS A 98 -28.77 17.35 5.58
CA HIS A 98 -29.48 17.75 4.36
C HIS A 98 -30.99 17.58 4.50
N GLN A 99 -31.44 16.41 4.99
CA GLN A 99 -32.86 16.14 5.22
C GLN A 99 -33.48 17.11 6.25
N LEU A 100 -32.77 17.41 7.34
CA LEU A 100 -33.24 18.37 8.34
C LEU A 100 -33.38 19.79 7.76
N LYS A 101 -32.41 20.21 6.94
CA LYS A 101 -32.46 21.51 6.24
C LYS A 101 -33.65 21.60 5.29
N GLU A 102 -33.96 20.52 4.57
CA GLU A 102 -35.13 20.44 3.69
C GLU A 102 -36.44 20.47 4.48
N LYS A 103 -36.58 19.67 5.53
CA LYS A 103 -37.76 19.67 6.41
C LYS A 103 -38.00 21.05 7.02
N LYS A 104 -36.94 21.74 7.47
CA LYS A 104 -37.01 23.12 7.98
C LYS A 104 -37.49 24.09 6.91
N ARG A 105 -36.98 23.99 5.68
CA ARG A 105 -37.45 24.82 4.54
C ARG A 105 -38.93 24.58 4.24
N GLN A 106 -39.38 23.33 4.24
CA GLN A 106 -40.79 22.98 4.02
C GLN A 106 -41.69 23.54 5.13
N ALA A 107 -41.30 23.37 6.40
CA ALA A 107 -42.03 23.91 7.54
C ALA A 107 -42.15 25.45 7.45
N ASN A 108 -41.06 26.15 7.13
CA ASN A 108 -41.06 27.60 6.95
C ASN A 108 -42.01 28.05 5.82
N ARG A 109 -42.05 27.32 4.69
CA ARG A 109 -42.99 27.60 3.59
C ARG A 109 -44.44 27.40 4.02
N ALA A 110 -44.74 26.32 4.74
CA ALA A 110 -46.09 26.04 5.24
C ALA A 110 -46.58 27.13 6.21
N LEU A 111 -45.72 27.57 7.13
CA LEU A 111 -46.02 28.68 8.05
C LEU A 111 -46.31 29.99 7.31
N ALA A 112 -45.51 30.33 6.28
CA ALA A 112 -45.74 31.52 5.46
C ALA A 112 -47.08 31.51 4.72
N CYS A 113 -47.46 30.38 4.10
CA CYS A 113 -48.76 30.22 3.43
C CYS A 113 -49.94 30.33 4.42
N GLY A 114 -49.81 29.71 5.60
CA GLY A 114 -50.83 29.79 6.66
C GLY A 114 -51.04 31.21 7.19
N ALA A 115 -49.95 31.97 7.37
CA ALA A 115 -50.01 33.37 7.78
C ALA A 115 -50.72 34.26 6.74
N SER A 116 -50.41 34.08 5.46
CA SER A 116 -51.05 34.80 4.36
C SER A 116 -52.57 34.52 4.28
N ARG A 117 -52.98 33.26 4.47
CA ARG A 117 -54.39 32.84 4.46
C ARG A 117 -55.21 33.43 5.61
N LYS A 118 -54.63 33.51 6.82
CA LYS A 118 -55.25 34.18 7.99
C LYS A 118 -55.39 35.69 7.79
N LYS A 119 -54.40 36.34 7.17
CA LYS A 119 -54.44 37.79 6.87
C LYS A 119 -55.53 38.13 5.83
N ARG A 120 -55.65 37.36 4.75
CA ARG A 120 -56.73 37.51 3.76
C ARG A 120 -58.12 37.31 4.34
N ARG A 121 -58.31 36.30 5.21
CA ARG A 121 -59.60 36.10 5.90
C ARG A 121 -59.97 37.33 6.73
N ARG A 122 -59.06 37.90 7.52
CA ARG A 122 -59.36 39.08 8.36
C ARG A 122 -59.70 40.35 7.57
N LEU A 123 -59.26 40.46 6.32
CA LEU A 123 -59.58 41.59 5.43
C LEU A 123 -60.98 41.53 4.82
N TRP A 124 -61.64 40.35 4.81
CA TRP A 124 -62.99 40.18 4.27
C TRP A 124 -64.12 40.40 5.30
N TRP A 125 -63.78 40.51 6.59
CA TRP A 125 -64.75 40.75 7.69
C TRP A 125 -64.69 42.19 8.23
N ARG A 126 -64.13 43.12 7.46
CA ARG A 126 -64.04 44.54 7.80
C ARG A 126 -64.74 45.38 6.74
#